data_AF-A0A973FR42-F1
#
_entry.id   AF-A0A973FR42-F1
#
_cell.length_a   1.000
_cell.length_b   1.000
_cell.length_c   1.000
_cell.angle_alpha   90.00
_cell.angle_beta   90.00
_cell.angle_gamma   90.00
#
_symmetry.space_group_name_H-M   'P 1'
#
loop_
_entity.id
_entity.type
_entity.pdbx_description
1 polymer ?
#
loop_
_entity_poly.entity_id
_entity_poly.type
_entity_poly.pdbx_seq_one_letter_code
_entity_poly.pdbx_strand_id
1 'polypeptide(L)' 'MKLLGSHVILTGIRPEVAQTLVGLGVDLQGISTRATLQSGIAEVLGRGTRSALGHRL' A
#
# COMPACT_ATOMS: atom_id res chain seq x y z
N MET A 1 1.05 -8.36 1.48
CA MET A 1 2.41 -8.85 1.80
C MET A 1 2.89 -8.31 3.13
N LYS A 2 3.48 -9.15 3.97
CA LYS A 2 4.26 -8.77 5.17
C LYS A 2 5.55 -9.59 5.14
N LEU A 3 6.64 -8.98 4.70
CA LEU A 3 7.98 -9.56 4.83
C LEU A 3 8.67 -8.86 5.99
N LEU A 4 9.12 -9.61 7.00
CA LEU A 4 9.84 -9.07 8.18
C LEU A 4 9.09 -7.97 8.97
N GLY A 5 7.75 -7.92 8.87
CA GLY A 5 6.94 -6.87 9.50
C GLY A 5 6.78 -5.59 8.66
N SER A 6 7.31 -5.56 7.44
CA SER A 6 7.16 -4.42 6.53
C SER A 6 5.77 -4.38 5.89
N HIS A 7 5.20 -3.18 5.82
CA HIS A 7 3.96 -2.88 5.11
C HIS A 7 4.31 -2.19 3.79
N VAL A 8 3.86 -2.74 2.67
CA VAL A 8 4.16 -2.22 1.33
C VAL A 8 2.93 -1.56 0.72
N ILE A 9 3.14 -0.38 0.14
CA ILE A 9 2.15 0.34 -0.68
C ILE A 9 2.80 0.60 -2.04
N LEU A 10 2.13 0.19 -3.11
CA LEU A 10 2.56 0.45 -4.48
C LEU A 10 2.03 1.82 -4.92
N THR A 11 2.92 2.72 -5.34
CA THR A 11 2.52 4.08 -5.73
C THR A 11 2.91 4.40 -7.16
N GLY A 12 2.11 5.21 -7.86
CA GLY A 12 2.47 5.75 -9.18
C GLY A 12 2.37 4.76 -10.34
N ILE A 13 1.67 3.65 -10.16
CA ILE A 13 1.36 2.74 -11.26
C ILE A 13 0.24 3.32 -12.13
N ARG A 14 0.48 3.43 -13.43
CA ARG A 14 -0.57 3.79 -14.39
C ARG A 14 -1.63 2.69 -14.47
N PRO A 15 -2.93 3.03 -14.61
CA PRO A 15 -4.00 2.02 -14.67
C PRO A 15 -3.76 0.97 -15.75
N GLU A 16 -3.31 1.39 -16.93
CA GLU A 16 -3.00 0.50 -18.07
C GLU A 16 -1.92 -0.53 -17.73
N VAL A 17 -0.89 -0.14 -16.97
CA VAL A 17 0.19 -1.05 -16.55
C VAL A 17 -0.32 -2.02 -15.49
N ALA A 18 -1.11 -1.54 -14.53
CA ALA A 18 -1.72 -2.41 -13.51
C ALA A 18 -2.63 -3.47 -14.16
N GLN A 19 -3.46 -3.07 -15.13
CA GLN A 19 -4.32 -3.98 -15.87
C GLN A 19 -3.51 -4.99 -16.69
N THR A 20 -2.39 -4.57 -17.28
CA THR A 20 -1.48 -5.48 -18.00
C THR A 20 -0.89 -6.53 -17.05
N LEU A 21 -0.40 -6.13 -15.87
CA LEU A 21 0.13 -7.06 -14.87
C LEU A 21 -0.92 -8.09 -14.43
N VAL A 22 -2.15 -7.64 -14.15
CA VAL A 22 -3.27 -8.53 -13.82
C VAL A 22 -3.57 -9.49 -14.96
N GLY A 23 -3.60 -9.00 -16.20
CA GLY A 23 -3.80 -9.83 -17.39
C GLY A 23 -2.69 -10.87 -17.62
N LEU A 24 -1.47 -10.59 -17.16
CA LEU A 24 -0.34 -11.52 -17.16
C LEU A 24 -0.37 -12.52 -15.99
N GLY A 25 -1.39 -12.48 -15.14
CA GLY A 25 -1.55 -13.38 -14.01
C GLY A 25 -0.85 -12.91 -12.72
N VAL A 26 -0.39 -11.66 -12.66
CA VAL A 26 0.11 -11.08 -11.40
C VAL A 26 -1.06 -10.77 -10.49
N ASP A 27 -1.10 -11.38 -9.31
CA ASP A 27 -2.09 -11.07 -8.30
C ASP A 27 -1.72 -9.79 -7.54
N LEU A 28 -2.48 -8.72 -7.78
CA LEU A 28 -2.37 -7.46 -7.05
C LEU A 28 -3.37 -7.38 -5.88
N GLN A 29 -4.21 -8.40 -5.66
CA GLN A 29 -5.13 -8.43 -4.53
C GLN A 29 -4.35 -8.37 -3.21
N GLY A 30 -4.76 -7.48 -2.31
CA GLY A 30 -4.09 -7.28 -1.03
C GLY A 30 -2.80 -6.43 -1.09
N ILE A 31 -2.44 -5.89 -2.26
CA ILE A 31 -1.44 -4.81 -2.37
C ILE A 31 -2.18 -3.47 -2.32
N SER A 32 -1.88 -2.64 -1.32
CA SER A 32 -2.44 -1.27 -1.30
C SER A 32 -1.80 -0.46 -2.42
N THR A 33 -2.61 0.18 -3.26
CA THR A 33 -2.14 1.03 -4.35
C THR A 33 -2.54 2.49 -4.14
N ARG A 34 -1.70 3.42 -4.57
CA ARG A 34 -2.02 4.86 -4.59
C ARG A 34 -1.52 5.51 -5.87
N ALA A 35 -2.25 6.51 -6.35
CA ALA A 35 -1.89 7.22 -7.58
C ALA A 35 -0.55 7.96 -7.45
N THR A 36 -0.18 8.39 -6.24
CA THR A 36 1.04 9.18 -6.00
C THR A 36 1.76 8.73 -4.74
N LEU A 37 3.06 9.02 -4.65
CA LEU A 37 3.84 8.74 -3.44
C LEU A 37 3.31 9.54 -2.24
N GLN A 38 2.93 10.81 -2.46
CA GLN A 38 2.41 11.70 -1.41
C GLN A 38 1.14 11.11 -0.77
N SER A 39 0.22 10.56 -1.58
CA SER A 39 -0.99 9.92 -1.06
C SER A 39 -0.71 8.61 -0.32
N GLY A 40 0.32 7.85 -0.74
CA GLY A 40 0.81 6.69 -0.01
C GLY A 40 1.41 7.04 1.35
N ILE A 41 2.23 8.10 1.42
CA ILE A 41 2.81 8.59 2.68
C ILE A 41 1.71 9.08 3.62
N ALA A 42 0.76 9.87 3.12
CA ALA A 42 -0.36 10.36 3.92
C ALA A 42 -1.19 9.22 4.52
N GLU A 43 -1.41 8.14 3.77
CA GLU A 43 -2.08 6.94 4.29
C GLU A 43 -1.31 6.29 5.45
N VAL A 44 0.02 6.12 5.33
CA VAL A 44 0.83 5.48 6.38
C VAL A 44 0.91 6.35 7.62
N LEU A 45 1.14 7.66 7.46
CA LEU A 45 1.21 8.59 8.58
C LEU A 45 -0.13 8.67 9.33
N GLY A 46 -1.26 8.67 8.61
CA GLY A 46 -2.59 8.59 9.23
C GLY A 46 -2.87 7.27 9.97
N ARG A 47 -2.16 6.18 9.65
CA ARG A 47 -2.24 4.88 10.34
C ARG A 47 -1.27 4.81 11.53
N GLY A 48 -0.06 5.36 11.41
CA GLY A 48 0.99 5.31 12.43
C GLY A 48 0.57 5.96 13.77
N THR A 49 -0.19 7.06 13.71
CA THR A 49 -0.69 7.74 14.90
C THR A 49 -1.70 6.89 15.69
N ARG A 50 -2.50 6.07 15.00
CA ARG A 50 -3.50 5.17 15.64
C ARG A 50 -2.85 3.94 16.29
N SER A 51 -1.77 3.42 15.70
CA SER A 51 -1.03 2.28 16.28
C SER A 51 -0.28 2.65 17.56
N ALA A 52 0.21 3.89 17.69
CA ALA A 52 0.93 4.35 18.87
C ALA A 52 0.00 4.63 20.08
N LEU A 53 -1.26 4.98 19.83
CA LEU A 53 -2.27 5.22 20.86
C LEU A 53 -2.88 3.92 21.41
N GLY A 54 -3.05 2.88 20.57
CA GLY A 54 -3.65 1.61 20.98
C GLY A 54 -2.77 0.73 21.89
N HIS A 55 -1.47 1.00 21.99
CA HIS A 55 -0.53 0.20 22.80
C HIS A 55 -0.42 0.66 24.26
N ARG A 56 -1.22 1.65 24.68
CA ARG A 56 -1.15 2.32 26.00
C ARG A 56 -2.35 2.05 26.91
N LEU A 57 -3.20 1.06 26.59
CA LEU A 57 -4.35 0.65 27.41
C LEU A 57 -4.23 -0.82 27.79
#